data_AF-A0A2E6NSL9-F1
#
_entry.id   AF-A0A2E6NSL9-F1
#
_cell.length_a   1.000
_cell.length_b   1.000
_cell.length_c   1.000
_cell.angle_alpha   90.00
_cell.angle_beta   90.00
_cell.angle_gamma   90.00
#
_symmetry.space_group_name_H-M   'P 1'
#
loop_
_entity.id
_entity.type
_entity.pdbx_description
1 polymer ?
#
loop_
_entity_poly.entity_id
_entity_poly.type
_entity_poly.pdbx_seq_one_letter_code
_entity_poly.pdbx_strand_id
1 'polypeptide(L)'
;MENELEMIQTLSEYQNFGLVPFPCSPFSTKIHDSIDGRMLFHKASQGIQMKENEIIEWFGEKKLDNCGLIAGEKGNLSVLEFDNQEILSNLYKTIKNNENISNLIFGNFLENLNHSTTMVLTPEKKLQFWFNYSKNLPTIENNYNKIDLLKGIRIYSDGYIVAPPSFVREKNNFGQYELLVGRKPSLFPKEIDFFQKILSK
;
A
#
# COMPACT_ATOMS: atom_id res chain seq x y z
N MET A 1 16.11 7.14 19.79
CA MET A 1 17.21 6.30 19.30
C MET A 1 16.71 4.97 18.75
N GLU A 2 16.13 4.05 19.54
CA GLU A 2 15.66 2.75 18.98
C GLU A 2 14.60 2.92 17.88
N ASN A 3 13.52 3.66 18.16
CA ASN A 3 12.46 3.90 17.16
C ASN A 3 12.93 4.69 15.92
N GLU A 4 13.92 5.57 16.07
CA GLU A 4 14.49 6.36 14.96
C GLU A 4 15.32 5.47 14.03
N LEU A 5 16.16 4.61 14.60
CA LEU A 5 16.95 3.64 13.83
C LEU A 5 16.06 2.64 13.11
N GLU A 6 15.00 2.15 13.76
CA GLU A 6 14.01 1.25 13.16
C GLU A 6 13.28 1.90 11.98
N MET A 7 12.92 3.18 12.11
CA MET A 7 12.30 3.93 11.02
C MET A 7 13.23 4.09 9.82
N ILE A 8 14.48 4.52 10.04
CA ILE A 8 15.47 4.67 8.97
C ILE A 8 15.75 3.32 8.28
N GLN A 9 15.87 2.24 9.06
CA GLN A 9 16.06 0.89 8.54
C GLN A 9 14.88 0.45 7.67
N THR A 10 13.65 0.66 8.14
CA THR A 10 12.43 0.33 7.39
C THR A 10 12.37 1.08 6.06
N LEU A 11 12.68 2.38 6.05
CA LEU A 11 12.67 3.17 4.81
C LEU A 11 13.77 2.74 3.84
N SER A 12 14.96 2.42 4.37
CA SER A 12 16.06 1.88 3.56
C SER A 12 15.66 0.53 2.94
N GLU A 13 14.95 -0.31 3.68
CA GLU A 13 14.41 -1.57 3.18
C GLU A 13 13.35 -1.35 2.08
N TYR A 14 12.44 -0.39 2.25
CA TYR A 14 11.49 0.00 1.19
C TYR A 14 12.20 0.40 -0.09
N GLN A 15 13.26 1.21 0.00
CA GLN A 15 14.05 1.57 -1.18
C GLN A 15 14.75 0.38 -1.82
N ASN A 16 15.28 -0.56 -1.01
CA ASN A 16 15.87 -1.82 -1.49
C ASN A 16 14.84 -2.72 -2.19
N PHE A 17 13.56 -2.62 -1.82
CA PHE A 17 12.47 -3.28 -2.53
C PHE A 17 12.09 -2.59 -3.84
N GLY A 18 12.64 -1.42 -4.13
CA GLY A 18 12.33 -0.59 -5.29
C GLY A 18 11.11 0.31 -5.08
N LEU A 19 10.68 0.51 -3.83
CA LEU A 19 9.61 1.44 -3.47
C LEU A 19 10.17 2.85 -3.35
N VAL A 20 9.27 3.84 -3.43
CA VAL A 20 9.64 5.26 -3.45
C VAL A 20 8.99 5.98 -2.26
N PRO A 21 9.71 6.11 -1.13
CA PRO A 21 9.20 6.80 0.06
C PRO A 21 9.31 8.33 -0.05
N PHE A 22 8.46 9.02 0.71
CA PHE A 22 8.49 10.48 0.91
C PHE A 22 7.88 10.86 2.26
N PRO A 23 8.16 12.06 2.80
CA PRO A 23 7.58 12.50 4.06
C PRO A 23 6.13 13.01 3.91
N CYS A 24 5.28 12.53 4.80
CA CYS A 24 3.92 13.00 5.05
C CYS A 24 3.89 13.80 6.35
N SER A 25 2.90 14.69 6.46
CA SER A 25 2.66 15.46 7.69
C SER A 25 2.51 14.53 8.91
N PRO A 26 3.05 14.91 10.09
CA PRO A 26 2.92 14.11 11.30
C PRO A 26 1.47 13.82 11.64
N PHE A 27 1.20 12.59 12.10
CA PHE A 27 -0.13 12.17 12.54
C PHE A 27 -1.25 12.31 11.49
N SER A 28 -0.89 12.40 10.20
CA SER A 28 -1.81 12.66 9.10
C SER A 28 -1.49 11.80 7.88
N THR A 29 -2.48 11.64 7.00
CA THR A 29 -2.31 11.01 5.68
C THR A 29 -1.94 12.02 4.59
N LYS A 30 -1.77 13.31 4.94
CA LYS A 30 -1.50 14.39 4.00
C LYS A 30 -0.01 14.52 3.72
N ILE A 31 0.31 14.96 2.50
CA ILE A 31 1.65 15.41 2.12
C ILE A 31 2.12 16.50 3.10
N HIS A 32 3.43 16.57 3.36
CA HIS A 32 4.00 17.58 4.23
C HIS A 32 3.89 19.00 3.62
N ASP A 33 3.43 19.99 4.38
CA ASP A 33 3.11 21.34 3.88
C ASP A 33 4.33 22.26 3.68
N SER A 34 5.51 21.89 4.20
CA SER A 34 6.75 22.65 3.96
C SER A 34 7.17 22.61 2.49
N ILE A 35 7.99 23.59 2.08
CA ILE A 35 8.54 23.66 0.73
C ILE A 35 9.37 22.39 0.42
N ASP A 36 10.25 22.00 1.34
CA ASP A 36 11.12 20.84 1.17
C ASP A 36 10.33 19.52 1.14
N GLY A 37 9.32 19.37 2.00
CA GLY A 37 8.45 18.20 2.01
C GLY A 37 7.66 18.04 0.70
N ARG A 38 7.10 19.14 0.17
CA ARG A 38 6.44 19.13 -1.15
C ARG A 38 7.39 18.84 -2.29
N MET A 39 8.64 19.34 -2.22
CA MET A 39 9.66 19.03 -3.20
C MET A 39 10.04 17.54 -3.19
N LEU A 40 10.16 16.93 -2.00
CA LEU A 40 10.41 15.49 -1.87
C LEU A 40 9.25 14.66 -2.42
N PHE A 41 8.00 15.03 -2.14
CA PHE A 41 6.84 14.41 -2.76
C PHE A 41 6.86 14.53 -4.30
N HIS A 42 7.20 15.70 -4.83
CA HIS A 42 7.31 15.91 -6.28
C HIS A 42 8.42 15.06 -6.92
N LYS A 43 9.59 14.91 -6.27
CA LYS A 43 10.64 13.99 -6.72
C LYS A 43 10.13 12.54 -6.70
N ALA A 44 9.48 12.15 -5.60
CA ALA A 44 8.95 10.80 -5.42
C ALA A 44 7.90 10.46 -6.48
N SER A 45 6.99 11.38 -6.82
CA SER A 45 5.98 11.16 -7.85
C SER A 45 6.56 10.99 -9.26
N GLN A 46 7.81 11.39 -9.47
CA GLN A 46 8.59 11.11 -10.69
C GLN A 46 9.37 9.78 -10.62
N GLY A 47 9.29 9.06 -9.51
CA GLY A 47 10.01 7.81 -9.25
C GLY A 47 11.42 8.01 -8.68
N ILE A 48 11.76 9.22 -8.24
CA ILE A 48 13.08 9.53 -7.70
C ILE A 48 13.08 9.23 -6.21
N GLN A 49 13.92 8.29 -5.80
CA GLN A 49 14.13 7.91 -4.40
C GLN A 49 14.85 9.01 -3.60
N MET A 50 14.48 9.14 -2.32
CA MET A 50 15.20 10.00 -1.37
C MET A 50 16.64 9.53 -1.21
N LYS A 51 17.55 10.47 -1.00
CA LYS A 51 18.93 10.16 -0.60
C LYS A 51 18.98 9.78 0.89
N GLU A 52 20.00 9.03 1.28
CA GLU A 52 20.19 8.61 2.68
C GLU A 52 20.20 9.79 3.67
N ASN A 53 20.87 10.90 3.31
CA ASN A 53 20.89 12.10 4.13
C ASN A 53 19.50 12.77 4.24
N GLU A 54 18.69 12.74 3.17
CA GLU A 54 17.30 13.21 3.20
C GLU A 54 16.45 12.30 4.11
N ILE A 55 16.69 10.98 4.12
CA ILE A 55 15.99 10.06 5.02
C ILE A 55 16.33 10.34 6.48
N ILE A 56 17.62 10.49 6.80
CA ILE A 56 18.06 10.79 8.18
C ILE A 56 17.47 12.13 8.65
N GLU A 57 17.47 13.15 7.79
CA GLU A 57 16.93 14.47 8.13
C GLU A 57 15.43 14.44 8.44
N TRP A 58 14.66 13.64 7.70
CA TRP A 58 13.20 13.61 7.79
C TRP A 58 12.66 12.56 8.77
N PHE A 59 13.42 11.50 9.04
CA PHE A 59 12.96 10.36 9.81
C PHE A 59 13.88 9.98 10.99
N GLY A 60 15.03 10.66 11.16
CA GLY A 60 16.03 10.33 12.17
C GLY A 60 16.13 11.25 13.39
N GLU A 61 15.81 12.54 13.29
CA GLU A 61 16.03 13.52 14.38
C GLU A 61 14.74 13.94 15.12
N LYS A 62 14.04 13.00 15.78
CA LYS A 62 12.77 13.25 16.51
C LYS A 62 11.64 13.87 15.66
N LYS A 63 11.68 13.73 14.34
CA LYS A 63 10.56 14.12 13.48
C LYS A 63 9.57 12.96 13.42
N LEU A 64 8.36 13.21 13.91
CA LEU A 64 7.23 12.26 13.89
C LEU A 64 6.50 12.29 12.54
N ASP A 65 7.23 12.64 11.48
CA ASP A 65 6.71 12.70 10.11
C ASP A 65 6.32 11.29 9.68
N ASN A 66 5.21 11.19 8.96
CA ASN A 66 4.76 9.90 8.46
C ASN A 66 5.51 9.54 7.17
N CYS A 67 5.61 8.26 6.89
CA CYS A 67 6.13 7.75 5.62
C CYS A 67 4.99 7.56 4.62
N GLY A 68 5.06 8.26 3.49
CA GLY A 68 4.25 7.98 2.31
C GLY A 68 5.01 7.10 1.32
N LEU A 69 4.29 6.28 0.56
CA LEU A 69 4.81 5.52 -0.58
C LEU A 69 4.03 5.86 -1.85
N ILE A 70 4.74 6.15 -2.93
CA ILE A 70 4.11 6.38 -4.24
C ILE A 70 3.56 5.07 -4.77
N ALA A 71 2.33 5.09 -5.28
CA ALA A 71 1.70 3.97 -5.97
C ALA A 71 1.73 4.19 -7.49
N GLY A 72 1.49 3.12 -8.23
CA GLY A 72 1.57 3.09 -9.69
C GLY A 72 2.97 2.83 -10.22
N GLU A 73 3.13 3.02 -11.52
CA GLU A 73 4.35 2.69 -12.26
C GLU A 73 5.60 3.38 -11.69
N LYS A 74 5.48 4.66 -11.33
CA LYS A 74 6.59 5.46 -10.81
C LYS A 74 7.06 5.01 -9.43
N GLY A 75 6.14 4.56 -8.59
CA GLY A 75 6.45 4.03 -7.26
C GLY A 75 6.72 2.54 -7.23
N ASN A 76 6.54 1.84 -8.36
CA ASN A 76 6.55 0.39 -8.48
C ASN A 76 5.70 -0.30 -7.41
N LEU A 77 4.52 0.25 -7.10
CA LEU A 77 3.66 -0.24 -6.02
C LEU A 77 2.20 -0.30 -6.48
N SER A 78 1.57 -1.44 -6.25
CA SER A 78 0.12 -1.60 -6.27
C SER A 78 -0.31 -2.16 -4.91
N VAL A 79 -1.43 -1.69 -4.37
CA VAL A 79 -1.94 -2.14 -3.06
C VAL A 79 -3.37 -2.63 -3.21
N LEU A 80 -3.62 -3.84 -2.72
CA LEU A 80 -4.97 -4.39 -2.56
C LEU A 80 -5.37 -4.24 -1.09
N GLU A 81 -6.40 -3.46 -0.82
CA GLU A 81 -6.90 -3.20 0.53
C GLU A 81 -8.30 -3.78 0.72
N PHE A 82 -8.50 -4.45 1.85
CA PHE A 82 -9.78 -5.00 2.28
C PHE A 82 -10.24 -4.34 3.57
N ASP A 83 -11.52 -3.98 3.65
CA ASP A 83 -12.09 -3.40 4.86
C ASP A 83 -11.93 -4.30 6.08
N ASN A 84 -11.94 -5.62 5.89
CA ASN A 84 -11.68 -6.63 6.90
C ASN A 84 -11.41 -8.01 6.27
N GLN A 85 -11.06 -8.98 7.10
CA GLN A 85 -10.80 -10.37 6.71
C GLN A 85 -12.03 -11.07 6.07
N GLU A 86 -13.24 -10.67 6.43
CA GLU A 86 -14.48 -11.26 5.89
C GLU A 86 -14.63 -10.94 4.40
N ILE A 87 -14.33 -9.70 3.98
CA ILE A 87 -14.36 -9.31 2.57
C ILE A 87 -13.38 -10.14 1.74
N LEU A 88 -12.14 -10.31 2.21
CA LEU A 88 -11.15 -11.17 1.55
C LEU A 88 -11.65 -12.62 1.44
N SER A 89 -12.23 -13.14 2.51
CA SER A 89 -12.76 -14.52 2.55
C SER A 89 -13.95 -14.71 1.59
N ASN A 90 -14.83 -13.72 1.48
CA ASN A 90 -15.97 -13.73 0.57
C ASN A 90 -15.54 -13.60 -0.89
N LEU A 91 -14.53 -12.79 -1.18
CA LEU A 91 -13.92 -12.70 -2.51
C LEU A 91 -13.33 -14.06 -2.91
N TYR A 92 -12.53 -14.69 -2.05
CA TYR A 92 -11.93 -16.01 -2.31
C TYR A 92 -13.01 -17.06 -2.59
N LYS A 93 -14.07 -17.14 -1.78
CA LYS A 93 -15.20 -18.07 -2.00
C LYS A 93 -15.86 -17.82 -3.36
N THR A 94 -16.12 -16.57 -3.71
CA THR A 94 -16.77 -16.21 -4.98
C THR A 94 -15.93 -16.63 -6.19
N ILE A 95 -14.62 -16.36 -6.14
CA ILE A 95 -13.68 -16.71 -7.22
C ILE A 95 -13.58 -18.22 -7.39
N LYS A 96 -13.47 -18.97 -6.28
CA LYS A 96 -13.33 -20.43 -6.30
C LYS A 96 -14.52 -21.15 -6.91
N ASN A 97 -15.70 -20.58 -6.84
CA ASN A 97 -16.92 -21.13 -7.44
C ASN A 97 -17.02 -20.90 -8.97
N ASN A 98 -16.03 -20.27 -9.60
CA ASN A 98 -16.02 -19.95 -11.02
C ASN A 98 -14.80 -20.60 -11.71
N GLU A 99 -15.04 -21.62 -12.52
CA GLU A 99 -14.02 -22.53 -13.09
C GLU A 99 -13.13 -21.91 -14.20
N ASN A 100 -13.09 -20.59 -14.37
CA ASN A 100 -12.15 -19.96 -15.29
C ASN A 100 -10.69 -20.07 -14.77
N ILE A 101 -9.73 -20.40 -15.64
CA ILE A 101 -8.29 -20.49 -15.32
C ILE A 101 -7.77 -19.23 -14.61
N SER A 102 -8.15 -18.04 -15.05
CA SER A 102 -7.79 -16.76 -14.42
C SER A 102 -8.26 -16.69 -12.95
N ASN A 103 -9.46 -17.19 -12.69
CA ASN A 103 -10.04 -17.25 -11.34
C ASN A 103 -9.35 -18.32 -10.48
N LEU A 104 -8.99 -19.48 -11.04
CA LEU A 104 -8.23 -20.50 -10.31
C LEU A 104 -6.86 -19.96 -9.87
N ILE A 105 -6.16 -19.27 -10.78
CA ILE A 105 -4.88 -18.61 -10.48
C ILE A 105 -5.10 -17.54 -9.40
N PHE A 106 -6.15 -16.72 -9.53
CA PHE A 106 -6.41 -15.67 -8.55
C PHE A 106 -6.79 -16.24 -7.17
N GLY A 107 -7.59 -17.30 -7.12
CA GLY A 107 -7.95 -17.99 -5.88
C GLY A 107 -6.71 -18.51 -5.16
N ASN A 108 -5.84 -19.24 -5.86
CA ASN A 108 -4.56 -19.72 -5.31
C ASN A 108 -3.67 -18.56 -4.85
N PHE A 109 -3.66 -17.45 -5.59
CA PHE A 109 -2.90 -16.26 -5.20
C PHE A 109 -3.43 -15.64 -3.91
N LEU A 110 -4.75 -15.48 -3.77
CA LEU A 110 -5.40 -14.94 -2.56
C LEU A 110 -5.12 -15.81 -1.32
N GLU A 111 -5.12 -17.13 -1.47
CA GLU A 111 -4.84 -18.08 -0.39
C GLU A 111 -3.42 -17.95 0.17
N ASN A 112 -2.48 -17.47 -0.64
CA ASN A 112 -1.05 -17.37 -0.29
C ASN A 112 -0.59 -15.94 0.02
N LEU A 113 -1.49 -14.95 0.12
CA LEU A 113 -1.12 -13.55 0.33
C LEU A 113 -0.26 -13.32 1.57
N ASN A 114 -0.69 -13.86 2.72
CA ASN A 114 -0.03 -13.67 4.01
C ASN A 114 1.41 -14.22 4.07
N HIS A 115 1.80 -15.05 3.09
CA HIS A 115 3.13 -15.65 3.02
C HIS A 115 3.98 -15.09 1.87
N SER A 116 3.35 -14.44 0.89
CA SER A 116 4.01 -14.08 -0.37
C SER A 116 4.42 -12.62 -0.46
N THR A 117 3.84 -11.73 0.35
CA THR A 117 4.06 -10.29 0.19
C THR A 117 3.95 -9.49 1.49
N THR A 118 4.20 -8.18 1.42
CA THR A 118 4.02 -7.26 2.55
C THR A 118 2.56 -7.20 2.96
N MET A 119 2.29 -7.35 4.26
CA MET A 119 0.96 -7.23 4.84
C MET A 119 0.95 -6.15 5.91
N VAL A 120 0.01 -5.22 5.81
CA VAL A 120 -0.14 -4.09 6.74
C VAL A 120 -1.57 -4.03 7.27
N LEU A 121 -1.70 -3.78 8.57
CA LEU A 121 -2.97 -3.43 9.21
C LEU A 121 -3.05 -1.91 9.34
N THR A 122 -4.09 -1.29 8.78
CA THR A 122 -4.26 0.17 8.87
C THR A 122 -4.78 0.57 10.27
N PRO A 123 -4.73 1.88 10.61
CA PRO A 123 -5.38 2.43 11.81
C PRO A 123 -6.86 2.02 11.96
N GLU A 124 -7.57 1.89 10.84
CA GLU A 124 -8.99 1.50 10.78
C GLU A 124 -9.20 -0.02 10.76
N LYS A 125 -8.13 -0.81 11.02
CA LYS A 125 -8.13 -2.27 11.01
C LYS A 125 -8.42 -2.91 9.65
N LYS A 126 -8.13 -2.19 8.57
CA LYS A 126 -8.17 -2.71 7.19
C LYS A 126 -6.89 -3.48 6.88
N LEU A 127 -6.98 -4.45 5.98
CA LEU A 127 -5.84 -5.27 5.55
C LEU A 127 -5.31 -4.76 4.21
N GLN A 128 -4.04 -4.41 4.15
CA GLN A 128 -3.35 -4.06 2.91
C GLN A 128 -2.36 -5.15 2.53
N PHE A 129 -2.35 -5.50 1.24
CA PHE A 129 -1.35 -6.35 0.62
C PHE A 129 -0.66 -5.58 -0.49
N TRP A 130 0.67 -5.53 -0.44
CA TRP A 130 1.45 -4.74 -1.39
C TRP A 130 1.97 -5.62 -2.51
N PHE A 131 2.10 -5.08 -3.71
CA PHE A 131 2.63 -5.76 -4.89
C PHE A 131 3.50 -4.79 -5.66
N ASN A 132 4.44 -5.31 -6.45
CA ASN A 132 5.03 -4.50 -7.50
C ASN A 132 3.93 -4.02 -8.44
N TYR A 133 4.12 -2.84 -9.03
CA TYR A 133 3.11 -2.25 -9.91
C TYR A 133 2.66 -3.23 -10.98
N SER A 134 1.34 -3.33 -11.16
CA SER A 134 0.75 -4.15 -12.21
C SER A 134 -0.39 -3.40 -12.89
N LYS A 135 -0.31 -3.33 -14.22
CA LYS A 135 -1.40 -2.83 -15.08
C LYS A 135 -2.70 -3.66 -14.97
N ASN A 136 -2.64 -4.86 -14.39
CA ASN A 136 -3.82 -5.70 -14.17
C ASN A 136 -4.56 -5.36 -12.86
N LEU A 137 -3.96 -4.54 -12.01
CA LEU A 137 -4.59 -3.96 -10.82
C LEU A 137 -4.99 -2.52 -11.16
N PRO A 138 -6.26 -2.26 -11.51
CA PRO A 138 -6.74 -0.90 -11.73
C PRO A 138 -6.80 -0.12 -10.41
N THR A 139 -6.85 1.21 -10.45
CA THR A 139 -7.21 1.98 -9.26
C THR A 139 -8.72 1.88 -9.02
N ILE A 140 -9.10 1.49 -7.80
CA ILE A 140 -10.49 1.36 -7.35
C ILE A 140 -10.61 2.09 -6.02
N GLU A 141 -11.19 3.29 -6.06
CA GLU A 141 -11.50 4.07 -4.86
C GLU A 141 -12.85 3.65 -4.24
N ASN A 142 -13.12 4.16 -3.03
CA ASN A 142 -14.35 3.94 -2.23
C ASN A 142 -15.68 4.13 -2.98
N ASN A 143 -15.68 4.74 -4.16
CA ASN A 143 -16.87 5.06 -4.94
C ASN A 143 -17.30 3.96 -5.93
N TYR A 144 -16.59 2.82 -6.01
CA TYR A 144 -17.01 1.67 -6.84
C TYR A 144 -18.10 0.80 -6.18
N ASN A 145 -18.97 1.40 -5.37
CA ASN A 145 -20.15 0.78 -4.77
C ASN A 145 -21.19 0.27 -5.78
N LYS A 146 -20.96 0.46 -7.09
CA LYS A 146 -21.85 -0.01 -8.15
C LYS A 146 -21.71 -1.52 -8.44
N ILE A 147 -20.59 -2.13 -8.04
CA ILE A 147 -20.34 -3.56 -8.25
C ILE A 147 -20.26 -4.23 -6.88
N ASP A 148 -21.30 -4.97 -6.51
CA ASP A 148 -21.42 -5.62 -5.20
C ASP A 148 -20.20 -6.49 -4.85
N LEU A 149 -19.62 -7.16 -5.85
CA LEU A 149 -18.43 -8.01 -5.68
C LEU A 149 -17.16 -7.25 -5.26
N LEU A 150 -17.09 -5.95 -5.52
CA LEU A 150 -15.95 -5.09 -5.16
C LEU A 150 -16.19 -4.28 -3.89
N LYS A 151 -17.36 -4.45 -3.25
CA LYS A 151 -17.70 -3.72 -2.04
C LYS A 151 -16.72 -4.06 -0.91
N GLY A 152 -16.12 -3.03 -0.33
CA GLY A 152 -15.12 -3.16 0.73
C GLY A 152 -13.72 -3.57 0.25
N ILE A 153 -13.48 -3.51 -1.07
CA ILE A 153 -12.16 -3.69 -1.68
C ILE A 153 -11.73 -2.36 -2.29
N ARG A 154 -10.50 -1.93 -1.99
CA ARG A 154 -9.84 -0.80 -2.65
C ARG A 154 -8.58 -1.26 -3.31
N ILE A 155 -8.24 -0.62 -4.42
CA ILE A 155 -6.98 -0.88 -5.12
C ILE A 155 -6.31 0.46 -5.37
N TYR A 156 -5.07 0.58 -4.92
CA TYR A 156 -4.24 1.76 -5.15
C TYR A 156 -3.16 1.39 -6.15
N SER A 157 -3.29 1.83 -7.40
CA SER A 157 -2.30 1.63 -8.48
C SER A 157 -1.90 2.96 -9.14
N ASP A 158 -2.16 4.06 -8.45
CA ASP A 158 -1.73 5.43 -8.73
C ASP A 158 -1.80 6.23 -7.41
N GLY A 159 -1.31 7.48 -7.43
CA GLY A 159 -1.29 8.32 -6.24
C GLY A 159 -0.27 7.85 -5.19
N TYR A 160 -0.69 7.76 -3.93
CA TYR A 160 0.18 7.35 -2.83
C TYR A 160 -0.63 6.73 -1.68
N ILE A 161 0.07 6.00 -0.81
CA ILE A 161 -0.44 5.53 0.48
C ILE A 161 0.44 6.03 1.62
N VAL A 162 -0.08 6.01 2.85
CA VAL A 162 0.74 6.12 4.06
C VAL A 162 1.07 4.72 4.56
N ALA A 163 2.33 4.52 4.93
CA ALA A 163 2.91 3.21 5.22
C ALA A 163 3.52 3.16 6.64
N PRO A 164 3.65 1.98 7.25
CA PRO A 164 4.42 1.82 8.48
C PRO A 164 5.84 2.43 8.37
N PRO A 165 6.42 2.93 9.46
CA PRO A 165 5.87 3.02 10.81
C PRO A 165 5.13 4.36 11.07
N SER A 166 4.10 4.66 10.28
CA SER A 166 3.30 5.89 10.42
C SER A 166 2.17 5.80 11.44
N PHE A 167 1.79 6.96 11.98
CA PHE A 167 0.70 7.13 12.93
C PHE A 167 -0.33 8.11 12.40
N VAL A 168 -1.61 7.92 12.70
CA VAL A 168 -2.67 8.86 12.32
C VAL A 168 -3.49 9.20 13.55
N ARG A 169 -3.82 10.49 13.68
CA ARG A 169 -4.69 10.99 14.74
C ARG A 169 -5.96 11.56 14.14
N GLU A 170 -7.09 10.95 14.47
CA GLU A 170 -8.42 11.51 14.19
C GLU A 170 -9.12 11.87 15.49
N LYS A 171 -9.29 13.18 15.73
CA LYS A 171 -9.85 13.71 16.99
C LYS A 171 -9.05 13.20 18.20
N ASN A 172 -9.67 12.32 18.99
CA ASN A 172 -9.09 11.72 20.20
C ASN A 172 -8.56 10.29 19.98
N ASN A 173 -8.72 9.74 18.77
CA ASN A 173 -8.25 8.40 18.45
C ASN A 173 -6.87 8.48 17.82
N PHE A 174 -5.98 7.64 18.33
CA PHE A 174 -4.65 7.42 17.80
C PHE A 174 -4.61 6.02 17.20
N GLY A 175 -4.21 5.91 15.94
CA GLY A 175 -4.02 4.64 15.28
C GLY A 175 -2.67 4.60 14.59
N GLN A 176 -2.18 3.39 14.38
CA GLN A 176 -0.88 3.13 13.77
C GLN A 176 -1.06 2.21 12.57
N TYR A 177 -0.20 2.37 11.57
CA TYR A 177 -0.04 1.36 10.54
C TYR A 177 0.90 0.27 11.05
N GLU A 178 0.41 -0.96 11.16
CA GLU A 178 1.15 -2.08 11.73
C GLU A 178 1.66 -2.98 10.61
N LEU A 179 2.98 -3.19 10.54
CA LEU A 179 3.57 -4.16 9.63
C LEU A 179 3.35 -5.57 10.21
N LEU A 180 2.42 -6.32 9.65
CA LEU A 180 2.15 -7.70 10.07
C LEU A 180 3.15 -8.68 9.45
N VAL A 181 3.52 -8.45 8.19
CA VAL A 181 4.51 -9.24 7.46
C VAL A 181 5.39 -8.30 6.64
N GLY A 182 6.69 -8.23 6.96
CA GLY A 182 7.70 -7.49 6.22
C GLY A 182 8.38 -8.36 5.16
N ARG A 183 7.87 -8.34 3.92
CA ARG A 183 8.47 -9.01 2.77
C ARG A 183 8.55 -8.05 1.60
N LYS A 184 9.45 -8.31 0.66
CA LYS A 184 9.46 -7.62 -0.62
C LYS A 184 8.10 -7.78 -1.33
N PRO A 185 7.50 -6.71 -1.88
CA PRO A 185 6.27 -6.80 -2.65
C PRO A 185 6.40 -7.82 -3.80
N SER A 186 5.45 -8.76 -3.87
CA SER A 186 5.42 -9.79 -4.89
C SER A 186 4.91 -9.25 -6.23
N LEU A 187 5.17 -9.98 -7.31
CA LEU A 187 4.57 -9.67 -8.61
C LEU A 187 3.10 -10.09 -8.60
N PHE A 188 2.20 -9.20 -9.03
CA PHE A 188 0.83 -9.59 -9.30
C PHE A 188 0.76 -10.39 -10.62
N PRO A 189 0.22 -11.63 -10.63
CA PRO A 189 0.21 -12.48 -11.82
C PRO A 189 -0.46 -11.82 -13.03
N LYS A 190 0.18 -11.93 -14.20
CA LYS A 190 -0.28 -11.29 -15.44
C LYS A 190 -1.48 -11.99 -16.06
N GLU A 191 -1.70 -13.24 -15.65
CA GLU A 191 -2.78 -14.11 -16.08
C GLU A 191 -4.11 -13.74 -15.41
N ILE A 192 -4.06 -13.00 -14.28
CA ILE A 192 -5.25 -12.55 -13.58
C ILE A 192 -5.81 -11.31 -14.28
N ASP A 193 -6.97 -11.47 -14.91
CA ASP A 193 -7.74 -10.43 -15.59
C ASP A 193 -9.08 -10.11 -14.90
N PHE A 194 -9.29 -10.66 -13.68
CA PHE A 194 -10.52 -10.56 -12.90
C PHE A 194 -11.05 -9.13 -12.78
N PHE A 195 -10.23 -8.19 -12.31
CA PHE A 195 -10.66 -6.80 -12.10
C PHE A 195 -10.98 -6.08 -13.40
N GLN A 196 -10.18 -6.30 -14.46
CA GLN A 196 -10.45 -5.73 -15.79
C GLN A 196 -11.77 -6.23 -16.37
N LYS A 197 -12.06 -7.53 -16.24
CA LYS A 197 -13.33 -8.14 -16.69
C LYS A 197 -14.54 -7.65 -15.90
N ILE A 198 -14.37 -7.39 -14.61
CA ILE A 198 -15.47 -6.92 -13.76
C ILE A 198 -15.79 -5.46 -14.05
N LEU A 199 -14.76 -4.62 -14.24
CA LEU A 199 -14.95 -3.19 -14.52
C LEU A 199 -15.40 -2.87 -15.95
N SER A 200 -15.29 -3.82 -16.87
CA SER A 200 -15.76 -3.67 -18.26
C SER A 200 -17.23 -4.03 -18.47
N LYS A 201 -17.94 -4.44 -17.42
CA LYS A 201 -19.38 -4.73 -17.41
C LYS A 201 -20.18 -3.54 -16.91
#